data_AF-A0A090QHT0-F1
#
_entry.id   AF-A0A090QHT0-F1
#
_cell.length_a   1.000
_cell.length_b   1.000
_cell.length_c   1.000
_cell.angle_alpha   90.00
_cell.angle_beta   90.00
_cell.angle_gamma   90.00
#
_symmetry.space_group_name_H-M   'P 1'
#
loop_
_entity.id
_entity.type
_entity.pdbx_description
1 polymer ?
#
loop_
_entity_poly.entity_id
_entity_poly.type
_entity_poly.pdbx_seq_one_letter_code
_entity_poly.pdbx_strand_id
1 'polypeptide(L)'
;MDMNMTSWKVSLVAGIALGAVVASAGWYFGAQRPSDEAMAMLAKETEVLSAHNASWESKFQQLDQAAGAEITRLREEIEQNKLASEEALAAQKADYEKQLASMKTEQKSMIVTQKKLDTQVVKLTSTAEKQKVVLDNSKALYQQQLRLQKQVSQAEADVNKAKRTAKEFKQPCDEFKSGTSWNWVSQADCDKYEDKLKAVDESEAQLAALQEELEALNQKIDIEIPRPQ
;
A
#
# COMPACT_ATOMS: atom_id res chain seq x y z
N MET A 1 85.92 -28.25 87.33
CA MET A 1 86.40 -27.13 86.50
C MET A 1 87.64 -27.63 85.81
N ASP A 2 87.51 -28.14 84.60
CA ASP A 2 88.67 -28.51 83.78
C ASP A 2 88.41 -28.00 82.37
N MET A 3 88.86 -26.77 82.12
CA MET A 3 88.89 -26.18 80.80
C MET A 3 89.91 -26.96 79.98
N ASN A 4 89.41 -27.88 79.15
CA ASN A 4 90.25 -28.77 78.37
C ASN A 4 91.01 -27.96 77.31
N MET A 5 92.33 -27.87 77.50
CA MET A 5 93.33 -27.13 76.71
C MET A 5 93.52 -27.67 75.27
N THR A 6 92.58 -28.47 74.78
CA THR A 6 92.58 -29.06 73.44
C THR A 6 91.89 -28.18 72.38
N SER A 7 91.06 -27.22 72.79
CA SER A 7 90.35 -26.28 71.89
C SER A 7 91.29 -25.28 71.19
N TRP A 8 92.25 -24.71 71.93
CA TRP A 8 93.26 -23.78 71.37
C TRP A 8 94.01 -24.41 70.19
N LYS A 9 94.40 -25.69 70.30
CA LYS A 9 95.26 -26.32 69.30
C LYS A 9 94.48 -26.58 68.01
N VAL A 10 93.20 -26.90 68.12
CA VAL A 10 92.30 -27.07 66.97
C VAL A 10 91.99 -25.71 66.33
N SER A 11 91.73 -24.66 67.10
CA SER A 11 91.57 -23.30 66.56
C SER A 11 92.83 -22.76 65.90
N LEU A 12 94.02 -23.07 66.43
CA LEU A 12 95.29 -22.62 65.87
C LEU A 12 95.61 -23.36 64.56
N VAL A 13 95.35 -24.67 64.47
CA VAL A 13 95.53 -25.43 63.23
C VAL A 13 94.49 -25.06 62.18
N ALA A 14 93.23 -24.85 62.56
CA ALA A 14 92.19 -24.37 61.65
C ALA A 14 92.44 -22.93 61.18
N GLY A 15 92.94 -22.06 62.06
CA GLY A 15 93.37 -20.70 61.73
C GLY A 15 94.57 -20.68 60.79
N ILE A 16 95.54 -21.58 60.96
CA ILE A 16 96.68 -21.72 60.04
C ILE A 16 96.25 -22.33 58.71
N ALA A 17 95.31 -23.28 58.69
CA ALA A 17 94.82 -23.86 57.44
C ALA A 17 94.00 -22.87 56.61
N LEU A 18 93.08 -22.13 57.24
CA LEU A 18 92.33 -21.05 56.58
C LEU A 18 93.24 -19.87 56.21
N GLY A 19 94.20 -19.55 57.08
CA GLY A 19 95.23 -18.55 56.82
C GLY A 19 96.13 -18.95 55.65
N ALA A 20 96.50 -20.22 55.51
CA ALA A 20 97.28 -20.74 54.40
C ALA A 20 96.48 -20.77 53.10
N VAL A 21 95.16 -21.04 53.14
CA VAL A 21 94.30 -20.97 51.95
C VAL A 21 94.12 -19.52 51.49
N VAL A 22 93.82 -18.58 52.39
CA VAL A 22 93.69 -17.15 52.04
C VAL A 22 95.04 -16.54 51.67
N ALA A 23 96.13 -16.95 52.31
CA ALA A 23 97.48 -16.54 51.91
C ALA A 23 97.85 -17.14 50.55
N SER A 24 97.55 -18.42 50.27
CA SER A 24 97.82 -19.03 48.97
C SER A 24 96.98 -18.40 47.85
N ALA A 25 95.72 -18.03 48.12
CA ALA A 25 94.89 -17.26 47.20
C ALA A 25 95.39 -15.81 47.06
N GLY A 26 95.83 -15.17 48.14
CA GLY A 26 96.44 -13.83 48.10
C GLY A 26 97.79 -13.80 47.36
N TRP A 27 98.53 -14.92 47.34
CA TRP A 27 99.70 -15.10 46.49
C TRP A 27 99.32 -15.45 45.05
N TYR A 28 98.24 -16.22 44.81
CA TYR A 28 97.75 -16.52 43.46
C TYR A 28 97.16 -15.28 42.76
N PHE A 29 96.34 -14.51 43.46
CA PHE A 29 95.76 -13.23 43.01
C PHE A 29 96.72 -12.05 43.18
N GLY A 30 97.75 -12.16 44.03
CA GLY A 30 98.82 -11.16 44.17
C GLY A 30 99.94 -11.32 43.13
N ALA A 31 100.21 -12.54 42.66
CA ALA A 31 101.16 -12.83 41.58
C ALA A 31 100.58 -12.56 40.19
N GLN A 32 99.26 -12.51 40.06
CA GLN A 32 98.55 -11.98 38.90
C GLN A 32 97.75 -10.76 39.33
N ARG A 33 98.47 -9.66 39.62
CA ARG A 33 97.88 -8.35 39.34
C ARG A 33 97.36 -8.42 37.90
N PRO A 34 96.08 -8.13 37.63
CA PRO A 34 95.65 -7.96 36.26
C PRO A 34 96.64 -6.97 35.64
N SER A 35 97.22 -7.33 34.50
CA SER A 35 98.14 -6.43 33.82
C SER A 35 97.44 -5.08 33.66
N ASP A 36 98.20 -3.98 33.70
CA ASP A 36 97.62 -2.65 33.49
C ASP A 36 96.79 -2.61 32.18
N GLU A 37 97.17 -3.45 31.20
CA GLU A 37 96.44 -3.72 29.96
C GLU A 37 95.06 -4.39 30.17
N ALA A 38 94.94 -5.37 31.07
CA ALA A 38 93.67 -6.05 31.36
C ALA A 38 92.70 -5.11 32.10
N MET A 39 93.19 -4.28 33.01
CA MET A 39 92.38 -3.25 33.67
C MET A 39 91.95 -2.14 32.71
N ALA A 40 92.85 -1.72 31.80
CA ALA A 40 92.53 -0.76 30.74
C ALA A 40 91.50 -1.33 29.74
N MET A 41 91.58 -2.61 29.40
CA MET A 41 90.62 -3.29 28.53
C MET A 41 89.25 -3.40 29.20
N LEU A 42 89.20 -3.77 30.48
CA LEU A 42 87.95 -3.85 31.24
C LEU A 42 87.30 -2.47 31.41
N ALA A 43 88.09 -1.42 31.69
CA ALA A 43 87.61 -0.05 31.79
C ALA A 43 86.98 0.42 30.46
N LYS A 44 87.65 0.14 29.34
CA LYS A 44 87.14 0.43 28.00
C LYS A 44 85.86 -0.34 27.69
N GLU A 45 85.79 -1.61 28.06
CA GLU A 45 84.59 -2.43 27.86
C GLU A 45 83.41 -1.93 28.71
N THR A 46 83.66 -1.54 29.97
CA THR A 46 82.63 -0.92 30.81
C THR A 46 82.16 0.44 30.28
N GLU A 47 83.06 1.25 29.73
CA GLU A 47 82.70 2.53 29.11
C GLU A 47 81.82 2.30 27.88
N VAL A 48 82.21 1.37 27.00
CA VAL A 48 81.42 0.98 25.81
C VAL A 48 80.06 0.41 26.22
N LEU A 49 80.01 -0.45 27.24
CA LEU A 49 78.76 -1.04 27.72
C LEU A 49 77.85 0.00 28.38
N SER A 50 78.41 0.96 29.12
CA SER A 50 77.66 2.07 29.72
C SER A 50 77.09 3.02 28.65
N ALA A 51 77.88 3.34 27.62
CA ALA A 51 77.43 4.14 26.49
C ALA A 51 76.35 3.42 25.68
N HIS A 52 76.49 2.10 25.50
CA HIS A 52 75.49 1.28 24.83
C HIS A 52 74.18 1.20 25.64
N ASN A 53 74.26 1.01 26.96
CA ASN A 53 73.08 1.04 27.84
C ASN A 53 72.39 2.41 27.84
N ALA A 54 73.15 3.51 27.90
CA ALA A 54 72.58 4.85 27.78
C ALA A 54 71.89 5.08 26.42
N SER A 55 72.45 4.54 25.34
CA SER A 55 71.81 4.56 24.02
C SER A 55 70.51 3.75 23.97
N TRP A 56 70.47 2.58 24.59
CA TRP A 56 69.25 1.76 24.68
C TRP A 56 68.18 2.41 25.51
N GLU A 57 68.53 2.98 26.66
CA GLU A 57 67.61 3.73 27.51
C GLU A 57 67.00 4.92 26.75
N SER A 58 67.83 5.67 26.02
CA SER A 58 67.36 6.77 25.17
C SER A 58 66.42 6.30 24.06
N LYS A 59 66.74 5.20 23.37
CA LYS A 59 65.86 4.59 22.36
C LYS A 59 64.55 4.10 22.96
N PHE A 60 64.60 3.50 24.14
CA PHE A 60 63.41 3.01 24.84
C PHE A 60 62.49 4.17 25.22
N GLN A 61 63.05 5.25 25.79
CA GLN A 61 62.29 6.46 26.11
C GLN A 61 61.68 7.13 24.87
N GLN A 62 62.39 7.15 23.74
CA GLN A 62 61.86 7.67 22.48
C GLN A 62 60.71 6.81 21.95
N LEU A 63 60.85 5.48 22.01
CA LEU A 63 59.80 4.55 21.60
C LEU A 63 58.58 4.64 22.51
N ASP A 64 58.77 4.74 23.82
CA ASP A 64 57.68 4.86 24.80
C ASP A 64 56.90 6.17 24.60
N GLN A 65 57.61 7.29 24.38
CA GLN A 65 56.98 8.57 24.05
C GLN A 65 56.25 8.54 22.71
N ALA A 66 56.84 7.93 21.68
CA ALA A 66 56.20 7.79 20.36
C ALA A 66 54.94 6.90 20.44
N ALA A 67 55.03 5.77 21.13
CA ALA A 67 53.91 4.86 21.33
C ALA A 67 52.79 5.53 22.16
N GLY A 68 53.13 6.25 23.23
CA GLY A 68 52.16 7.00 24.03
C GLY A 68 51.43 8.08 23.23
N ALA A 69 52.15 8.82 22.38
CA ALA A 69 51.57 9.82 21.50
C ALA A 69 50.66 9.18 20.43
N GLU A 70 51.07 8.07 19.82
CA GLU A 70 50.29 7.36 18.82
C GLU A 70 49.01 6.74 19.41
N ILE A 71 49.09 6.11 20.58
CA ILE A 71 47.93 5.57 21.31
C ILE A 71 46.94 6.68 21.65
N THR A 72 47.42 7.84 22.10
CA THR A 72 46.56 8.99 22.43
C THR A 72 45.85 9.50 21.18
N ARG A 73 46.59 9.66 20.08
CA ARG A 73 46.03 10.09 18.78
C ARG A 73 44.97 9.11 18.27
N LEU A 74 45.26 7.82 18.31
CA LEU A 74 44.31 6.78 17.88
C LEU A 74 43.06 6.75 18.75
N ARG A 75 43.21 6.95 20.07
CA ARG A 75 42.06 7.03 20.98
C ARG A 75 41.18 8.24 20.65
N GLU A 76 41.78 9.40 20.41
CA GLU A 76 41.03 10.61 20.01
C GLU A 76 40.32 10.42 18.68
N GLU A 77 40.97 9.82 17.69
CA GLU A 77 40.38 9.54 16.38
C GLU A 77 39.20 8.55 16.48
N ILE A 78 39.33 7.51 17.32
CA ILE A 78 38.24 6.56 17.58
C ILE A 78 37.06 7.26 18.26
N GLU A 79 37.29 8.08 19.29
CA GLU A 79 36.22 8.80 19.98
C GLU A 79 35.53 9.80 19.05
N GLN A 80 36.29 10.56 18.25
CA GLN A 80 35.72 11.48 17.27
C GLN A 80 34.89 10.75 16.21
N ASN A 81 35.40 9.64 15.67
CA ASN A 81 34.65 8.84 14.70
C ASN A 81 33.39 8.22 15.31
N LYS A 82 33.44 7.79 16.57
CA LYS A 82 32.29 7.25 17.28
C LYS A 82 31.22 8.32 17.49
N LEU A 83 31.60 9.50 17.97
CA LEU A 83 30.69 10.63 18.14
C LEU A 83 30.05 11.06 16.82
N ALA A 84 30.86 11.20 15.76
CA ALA A 84 30.36 11.52 14.43
C ALA A 84 29.41 10.43 13.88
N SER A 85 29.72 9.16 14.12
CA SER A 85 28.86 8.04 13.71
C SER A 85 27.55 8.01 14.50
N GLU A 86 27.58 8.28 15.81
CA GLU A 86 26.39 8.32 16.66
C GLU A 86 25.48 9.49 16.26
N GLU A 87 26.05 10.66 15.97
CA GLU A 87 25.30 11.82 15.49
C GLU A 87 24.68 11.57 14.10
N ALA A 88 25.44 11.00 13.17
CA ALA A 88 24.92 10.63 11.85
C ALA A 88 23.79 9.59 11.95
N LEU A 89 23.93 8.59 12.83
CA LEU A 89 22.91 7.58 13.04
C LEU A 89 21.65 8.16 13.72
N ALA A 90 21.82 9.08 14.66
CA ALA A 90 20.71 9.79 15.30
C ALA A 90 19.95 10.66 14.28
N ALA A 91 20.68 11.39 13.42
CA ALA A 91 20.08 12.18 12.35
C ALA A 91 19.31 11.31 11.35
N GLN A 92 19.87 10.18 10.92
CA GLN A 92 19.17 9.23 10.04
C GLN A 92 17.91 8.66 10.69
N LYS A 93 17.97 8.27 11.97
CA LYS A 93 16.79 7.77 12.69
C LYS A 93 15.68 8.83 12.75
N ALA A 94 16.02 10.08 13.06
CA ALA A 94 15.05 11.17 13.10
C ALA A 94 14.43 11.42 11.72
N ASP A 95 15.21 11.34 10.64
CA ASP A 95 14.71 11.49 9.28
C ASP A 95 13.78 10.33 8.88
N TYR A 96 14.16 9.08 9.18
CA TYR A 96 13.30 7.92 8.94
C TYR A 96 12.00 7.96 9.74
N GLU A 97 12.02 8.41 11.00
CA GLU A 97 10.81 8.60 11.79
C GLU A 97 9.89 9.65 11.18
N LYS A 98 10.45 10.75 10.67
CA LYS A 98 9.70 11.80 9.96
C LYS A 98 9.09 11.26 8.66
N GLN A 99 9.85 10.51 7.87
CA GLN A 99 9.35 9.87 6.64
C GLN A 99 8.23 8.87 6.96
N LEU A 100 8.40 8.03 7.97
CA LEU A 100 7.37 7.08 8.42
C LEU A 100 6.09 7.79 8.88
N ALA A 101 6.21 8.90 9.61
CA ALA A 101 5.05 9.70 10.02
C ALA A 101 4.32 10.33 8.82
N SER A 102 5.07 10.84 7.83
CA SER A 102 4.51 11.37 6.59
C SER A 102 3.79 10.27 5.79
N MET A 103 4.44 9.13 5.56
CA MET A 103 3.87 7.99 4.85
C MET A 103 2.61 7.44 5.53
N LYS A 104 2.57 7.36 6.86
CA LYS A 104 1.35 6.98 7.60
C LYS A 104 0.21 7.98 7.41
N THR A 105 0.54 9.27 7.31
CA THR A 105 -0.46 10.33 7.09
C THR A 105 -1.02 10.26 5.67
N GLU A 106 -0.16 10.08 4.67
CA GLU A 106 -0.54 9.86 3.27
C GLU A 106 -1.36 8.57 3.09
N GLN A 107 -0.97 7.48 3.76
CA GLN A 107 -1.74 6.23 3.73
C GLN A 107 -3.15 6.44 4.28
N LYS A 108 -3.31 7.16 5.40
CA LYS A 108 -4.63 7.48 5.96
C LYS A 108 -5.44 8.34 5.00
N SER A 109 -4.84 9.35 4.35
CA SER A 109 -5.56 10.21 3.40
C SER A 109 -5.99 9.44 2.15
N MET A 110 -5.16 8.53 1.65
CA MET A 110 -5.50 7.62 0.55
C MET A 110 -6.66 6.70 0.92
N ILE A 111 -6.66 6.08 2.10
CA ILE A 111 -7.77 5.22 2.56
C ILE A 111 -9.09 6.01 2.64
N VAL A 112 -9.06 7.25 3.15
CA VAL A 112 -10.26 8.10 3.21
C VAL A 112 -10.76 8.45 1.81
N THR A 113 -9.83 8.78 0.90
CA THR A 113 -10.17 9.11 -0.50
C THR A 113 -10.76 7.90 -1.22
N GLN A 114 -10.19 6.71 -1.02
CA GLN A 114 -10.70 5.47 -1.57
C GLN A 114 -12.13 5.19 -1.09
N LYS A 115 -12.40 5.29 0.22
CA LYS A 115 -13.76 5.11 0.75
C LYS A 115 -14.77 6.11 0.18
N LYS A 116 -14.36 7.37 0.00
CA LYS A 116 -15.20 8.40 -0.63
C LYS A 116 -15.49 8.06 -2.09
N LEU A 117 -14.48 7.56 -2.82
CA LEU A 117 -14.64 7.16 -4.21
C LEU A 117 -15.55 5.94 -4.33
N ASP A 118 -15.38 4.91 -3.50
CA ASP A 118 -16.24 3.74 -3.46
C ASP A 118 -17.70 4.12 -3.19
N THR A 119 -17.93 5.04 -2.25
CA THR A 119 -19.28 5.56 -1.97
C THR A 119 -19.88 6.28 -3.17
N GLN A 120 -19.08 7.08 -3.90
CA GLN A 120 -19.53 7.74 -5.12
C GLN A 120 -19.83 6.74 -6.24
N VAL A 121 -19.00 5.72 -6.41
CA VAL A 121 -19.23 4.65 -7.39
C VAL A 121 -20.55 3.94 -7.09
N VAL A 122 -20.79 3.53 -5.85
CA VAL A 122 -22.06 2.88 -5.45
C VAL A 122 -23.26 3.79 -5.72
N LYS A 123 -23.15 5.09 -5.39
CA LYS A 123 -24.22 6.06 -5.64
C LYS A 123 -24.51 6.25 -7.14
N LEU A 124 -23.45 6.33 -7.96
CA LEU A 124 -23.56 6.48 -9.40
C LEU A 124 -24.14 5.21 -10.04
N THR A 125 -23.68 4.03 -9.64
CA THR A 125 -24.22 2.75 -10.11
C THR A 125 -25.69 2.61 -9.76
N SER A 126 -26.09 2.92 -8.51
CA SER A 126 -27.50 2.90 -8.12
C SER A 126 -28.36 3.90 -8.91
N THR A 127 -27.82 5.09 -9.18
CA THR A 127 -28.51 6.07 -10.03
C THR A 127 -28.65 5.58 -11.47
N ALA A 128 -27.59 4.99 -12.02
CA ALA A 128 -27.60 4.43 -13.37
C ALA A 128 -28.58 3.25 -13.50
N GLU A 129 -28.66 2.38 -12.49
CA GLU A 129 -29.65 1.30 -12.45
C GLU A 129 -31.08 1.85 -12.41
N LYS A 130 -31.36 2.85 -11.57
CA LYS A 130 -32.67 3.53 -11.54
C LYS A 130 -33.01 4.16 -12.88
N GLN A 131 -32.06 4.87 -13.49
CA GLN A 131 -32.25 5.48 -14.81
C GLN A 131 -32.48 4.40 -15.89
N LYS A 132 -31.77 3.28 -15.83
CA LYS A 132 -31.98 2.14 -16.73
C LYS A 132 -33.40 1.59 -16.58
N VAL A 133 -33.88 1.37 -15.36
CA VAL A 133 -35.25 0.88 -15.11
C VAL A 133 -36.31 1.85 -15.65
N VAL A 134 -36.11 3.16 -15.48
CA VAL A 134 -37.03 4.18 -16.04
C VAL A 134 -36.98 4.17 -17.57
N LEU A 135 -35.80 4.06 -18.17
CA LEU A 135 -35.63 3.98 -19.63
C LEU A 135 -36.26 2.70 -20.22
N ASP A 136 -36.08 1.56 -19.55
CA ASP A 136 -36.65 0.29 -20.01
C ASP A 136 -38.18 0.29 -19.89
N ASN A 137 -38.74 0.81 -18.79
CA ASN A 137 -40.19 0.98 -18.63
C ASN A 137 -40.76 1.98 -19.64
N SER A 138 -40.14 3.15 -19.81
CA SER A 138 -40.60 4.14 -20.77
C SER A 138 -40.63 3.59 -22.19
N LYS A 139 -39.58 2.88 -22.61
CA LYS A 139 -39.54 2.22 -23.91
C LYS A 139 -40.67 1.20 -24.07
N ALA A 140 -40.95 0.40 -23.05
CA ALA A 140 -42.05 -0.57 -23.09
C ALA A 140 -43.42 0.12 -23.23
N LEU A 141 -43.67 1.18 -22.46
CA LEU A 141 -44.91 1.95 -22.52
C LEU A 141 -45.10 2.63 -23.89
N TYR A 142 -44.07 3.28 -24.43
CA TYR A 142 -44.16 3.90 -25.76
C TYR A 142 -44.36 2.88 -26.88
N GLN A 143 -43.76 1.69 -26.78
CA GLN A 143 -44.02 0.60 -27.73
C GLN A 143 -45.48 0.12 -27.64
N GLN A 144 -46.04 0.01 -26.43
CA GLN A 144 -47.43 -0.34 -26.23
C GLN A 144 -48.37 0.74 -26.79
N GLN A 145 -48.05 2.03 -26.57
CA GLN A 145 -48.80 3.16 -27.10
C GLN A 145 -48.84 3.13 -28.62
N LEU A 146 -47.71 2.91 -29.28
CA LEU A 146 -47.64 2.81 -30.74
C LEU A 146 -48.48 1.63 -31.27
N ARG A 147 -48.46 0.49 -30.57
CA ARG A 147 -49.28 -0.67 -30.93
C ARG A 147 -50.77 -0.39 -30.81
N LEU A 148 -51.20 0.21 -29.70
CA LEU A 148 -52.61 0.59 -29.48
C LEU A 148 -53.06 1.64 -30.49
N GLN A 149 -52.23 2.65 -30.78
CA GLN A 149 -52.54 3.66 -31.79
C GLN A 149 -52.75 3.05 -33.18
N LYS A 150 -51.95 2.04 -33.54
CA LYS A 150 -52.15 1.28 -34.78
C LYS A 150 -53.45 0.48 -34.77
N GLN A 151 -53.81 -0.14 -33.64
CA GLN A 151 -55.07 -0.88 -33.48
C GLN A 151 -56.28 0.05 -33.56
N VAL A 152 -56.22 1.23 -32.93
CA VAL A 152 -57.26 2.26 -33.04
C VAL A 152 -57.43 2.68 -34.50
N SER A 153 -56.34 2.98 -35.22
CA SER A 153 -56.43 3.35 -36.63
C SER A 153 -57.04 2.24 -37.51
N GLN A 154 -56.75 0.97 -37.22
CA GLN A 154 -57.37 -0.17 -37.90
C GLN A 154 -58.86 -0.30 -37.56
N ALA A 155 -59.22 -0.19 -36.27
CA ALA A 155 -60.61 -0.22 -35.83
C ALA A 155 -61.44 0.94 -36.40
N GLU A 156 -60.87 2.15 -36.53
CA GLU A 156 -61.52 3.28 -37.20
C GLU A 156 -61.81 2.97 -38.68
N ALA A 157 -60.87 2.32 -39.37
CA ALA A 157 -61.08 1.90 -40.75
C ALA A 157 -62.18 0.83 -40.85
N ASP A 158 -62.23 -0.11 -39.91
CA ASP A 158 -63.26 -1.15 -39.85
C ASP A 158 -64.64 -0.59 -39.54
N VAL A 159 -64.76 0.33 -38.58
CA VAL A 159 -66.00 1.08 -38.29
C VAL A 159 -66.46 1.83 -39.54
N ASN A 160 -65.56 2.52 -40.23
CA ASN A 160 -65.90 3.25 -41.46
C ASN A 160 -66.38 2.31 -42.57
N LYS A 161 -65.77 1.12 -42.70
CA LYS A 161 -66.18 0.10 -43.66
C LYS A 161 -67.54 -0.51 -43.30
N ALA A 162 -67.77 -0.80 -42.02
CA ALA A 162 -69.05 -1.29 -41.51
C ALA A 162 -70.17 -0.26 -41.73
N LYS A 163 -69.91 1.02 -41.44
CA LYS A 163 -70.84 2.13 -41.72
C LYS A 163 -71.18 2.28 -43.20
N ARG A 164 -70.19 2.15 -44.08
CA ARG A 164 -70.44 2.16 -45.54
C ARG A 164 -71.32 1.00 -45.96
N THR A 165 -70.99 -0.21 -45.48
CA THR A 165 -71.78 -1.42 -45.76
C THR A 165 -73.21 -1.25 -45.25
N ALA A 166 -73.41 -0.77 -44.02
CA ALA A 166 -74.75 -0.51 -43.48
C ALA A 166 -75.53 0.51 -44.32
N LYS A 167 -74.88 1.59 -44.80
CA LYS A 167 -75.53 2.58 -45.68
C LYS A 167 -76.02 1.98 -47.01
N GLU A 168 -75.32 0.99 -47.57
CA GLU A 168 -75.75 0.30 -48.80
C GLU A 168 -77.07 -0.46 -48.59
N PHE A 169 -77.30 -1.02 -47.39
CA PHE A 169 -78.56 -1.70 -47.04
C PHE A 169 -79.66 -0.74 -46.55
N LYS A 170 -79.33 0.53 -46.30
CA LYS A 170 -80.32 1.55 -45.91
C LYS A 170 -81.27 1.88 -47.07
N GLN A 171 -80.73 2.05 -48.27
CA GLN A 171 -81.51 2.42 -49.46
C GLN A 171 -82.65 1.44 -49.79
N PRO A 172 -82.44 0.11 -49.85
CA PRO A 172 -83.53 -0.84 -50.06
C PRO A 172 -84.54 -0.90 -48.89
N CYS A 173 -84.10 -0.70 -47.64
CA CYS A 173 -85.02 -0.64 -46.50
C CYS A 173 -85.89 0.64 -46.51
N ASP A 174 -85.32 1.80 -46.87
CA ASP A 174 -86.06 3.05 -47.01
C ASP A 174 -87.06 2.98 -48.18
N GLU A 175 -86.71 2.33 -49.29
CA GLU A 175 -87.61 2.05 -50.42
C GLU A 175 -88.76 1.09 -50.05
N PHE A 176 -88.50 0.09 -49.21
CA PHE A 176 -89.55 -0.79 -48.69
C PHE A 176 -90.52 -0.01 -47.77
N LYS A 177 -89.97 0.82 -46.87
CA LYS A 177 -90.76 1.64 -45.92
C LYS A 177 -91.57 2.74 -46.60
N SER A 178 -91.11 3.29 -47.72
CA SER A 178 -91.82 4.35 -48.45
C SER A 178 -93.04 3.82 -49.22
N GLY A 179 -93.15 2.50 -49.43
CA GLY A 179 -94.27 1.86 -50.12
C GLY A 179 -94.45 2.30 -51.58
N THR A 180 -93.48 3.03 -52.15
CA THR A 180 -93.56 3.69 -53.47
C THR A 180 -92.61 3.08 -54.50
N SER A 181 -91.90 2.01 -54.14
CA SER A 181 -90.86 1.40 -54.98
C SER A 181 -91.42 0.31 -55.91
N TRP A 182 -90.97 0.32 -57.17
CA TRP A 182 -91.17 -0.75 -58.14
C TRP A 182 -90.10 -1.85 -58.03
N ASN A 183 -89.10 -1.69 -57.14
CA ASN A 183 -88.07 -2.69 -56.87
C ASN A 183 -88.62 -3.81 -55.98
N TRP A 184 -88.06 -5.02 -56.16
CA TRP A 184 -88.37 -6.20 -55.36
C TRP A 184 -87.65 -6.12 -53.99
N VAL A 185 -88.08 -5.19 -53.14
CA VAL A 185 -87.55 -4.98 -51.77
C VAL A 185 -88.52 -5.55 -50.73
N SER A 186 -87.99 -6.05 -49.61
CA SER A 186 -88.76 -6.81 -48.62
C SER A 186 -88.41 -6.46 -47.17
N GLN A 187 -89.23 -6.94 -46.23
CA GLN A 187 -88.94 -6.88 -44.78
C GLN A 187 -87.53 -7.45 -44.45
N ALA A 188 -87.11 -8.51 -45.16
CA ALA A 188 -85.80 -9.13 -44.96
C ALA A 188 -84.62 -8.20 -45.30
N ASP A 189 -84.84 -7.15 -46.11
CA ASP A 189 -83.80 -6.15 -46.40
C ASP A 189 -83.67 -5.13 -45.26
N CYS A 190 -84.75 -4.85 -44.54
CA CYS A 190 -84.68 -4.11 -43.28
C CYS A 190 -84.04 -4.93 -42.15
N ASP A 191 -84.34 -6.23 -42.06
CA ASP A 191 -83.69 -7.11 -41.07
C ASP A 191 -82.16 -7.19 -41.31
N LYS A 192 -81.73 -7.30 -42.57
CA LYS A 192 -80.30 -7.21 -42.94
C LYS A 192 -79.67 -5.87 -42.56
N TYR A 193 -80.39 -4.76 -42.75
CA TYR A 193 -79.89 -3.44 -42.37
C TYR A 193 -79.71 -3.33 -40.84
N GLU A 194 -80.66 -3.83 -40.05
CA GLU A 194 -80.54 -3.88 -38.58
C GLU A 194 -79.38 -4.76 -38.12
N ASP A 195 -79.15 -5.91 -38.75
CA ASP A 195 -78.00 -6.75 -38.45
C ASP A 195 -76.67 -6.07 -38.80
N LYS A 196 -76.63 -5.27 -39.88
CA LYS A 196 -75.45 -4.45 -40.20
C LYS A 196 -75.27 -3.27 -39.26
N LEU A 197 -76.33 -2.69 -38.74
CA LEU A 197 -76.24 -1.66 -37.69
C LEU A 197 -75.69 -2.25 -36.40
N LYS A 198 -76.13 -3.43 -35.97
CA LYS A 198 -75.54 -4.12 -34.80
C LYS A 198 -74.04 -4.36 -34.98
N ALA A 199 -73.60 -4.76 -36.18
CA ALA A 199 -72.18 -4.93 -36.48
C ALA A 199 -71.39 -3.60 -36.45
N VAL A 200 -72.03 -2.46 -36.78
CA VAL A 200 -71.44 -1.12 -36.60
C VAL A 200 -71.31 -0.81 -35.11
N ASP A 201 -72.37 -1.02 -34.32
CA ASP A 201 -72.36 -0.77 -32.88
C ASP A 201 -71.30 -1.62 -32.16
N GLU A 202 -71.15 -2.89 -32.53
CA GLU A 202 -70.09 -3.77 -32.02
C GLU A 202 -68.69 -3.26 -32.39
N SER A 203 -68.50 -2.77 -33.61
CA SER A 203 -67.21 -2.21 -34.05
C SER A 203 -66.89 -0.87 -33.37
N GLU A 204 -67.91 -0.04 -33.14
CA GLU A 204 -67.78 1.22 -32.38
C GLU A 204 -67.48 0.96 -30.91
N ALA A 205 -68.08 -0.07 -30.30
CA ALA A 205 -67.77 -0.48 -28.94
C ALA A 205 -66.30 -0.95 -28.82
N GLN A 206 -65.79 -1.69 -29.81
CA GLN A 206 -64.38 -2.09 -29.85
C GLN A 206 -63.45 -0.88 -30.02
N LEU A 207 -63.81 0.08 -30.86
CA LEU A 207 -63.06 1.33 -31.02
C LEU A 207 -63.00 2.10 -29.69
N ALA A 208 -64.15 2.27 -29.03
CA ALA A 208 -64.25 2.99 -27.75
C ALA A 208 -63.40 2.32 -26.67
N ALA A 209 -63.42 0.99 -26.58
CA ALA A 209 -62.59 0.24 -25.65
C ALA A 209 -61.08 0.42 -25.91
N LEU A 210 -60.65 0.42 -27.18
CA LEU A 210 -59.25 0.66 -27.55
C LEU A 210 -58.82 2.11 -27.27
N GLN A 211 -59.72 3.08 -27.45
CA GLN A 211 -59.47 4.48 -27.12
C GLN A 211 -59.34 4.68 -25.60
N GLU A 212 -60.21 4.04 -24.81
CA GLU A 212 -60.12 4.05 -23.34
C GLU A 212 -58.80 3.42 -22.85
N GLU A 213 -58.37 2.30 -23.44
CA GLU A 213 -57.08 1.68 -23.10
C GLU A 213 -55.89 2.59 -23.47
N LEU A 214 -55.97 3.29 -24.61
CA LEU A 214 -54.96 4.26 -25.02
C LEU A 214 -54.90 5.46 -24.06
N GLU A 215 -56.04 5.99 -23.62
CA GLU A 215 -56.11 7.08 -22.65
C GLU A 215 -55.56 6.67 -21.28
N ALA A 216 -55.94 5.49 -20.79
CA ALA A 216 -55.40 4.93 -19.56
C ALA A 216 -53.88 4.74 -19.63
N LEU A 217 -53.36 4.29 -20.78
CA LEU A 217 -51.92 4.16 -21.00
C LEU A 217 -51.22 5.54 -21.07
N ASN A 218 -51.83 6.53 -21.71
CA ASN A 218 -51.30 7.90 -21.76
C ASN A 218 -51.22 8.52 -20.37
N GLN A 219 -52.25 8.32 -19.52
CA GLN A 219 -52.22 8.75 -18.12
C GLN A 219 -51.09 8.06 -17.35
N LYS A 220 -50.88 6.77 -17.56
CA LYS A 220 -49.78 6.03 -16.94
C LYS A 220 -48.41 6.57 -17.37
N ILE A 221 -48.24 6.93 -18.63
CA ILE A 221 -47.02 7.54 -19.16
C ILE A 221 -46.76 8.92 -18.51
N ASP A 222 -47.78 9.78 -18.39
CA ASP A 222 -47.64 11.10 -17.78
C ASP A 222 -47.32 11.04 -16.27
N ILE A 223 -47.76 9.99 -15.57
CA ILE A 223 -47.47 9.78 -14.14
C ILE A 223 -46.08 9.15 -13.93
N GLU A 224 -45.71 8.15 -14.74
CA GLU A 224 -44.47 7.38 -14.56
C GLU A 224 -43.23 8.05 -15.19
N ILE A 225 -43.42 8.97 -16.15
CA ILE A 225 -42.34 9.72 -16.79
C ILE A 225 -42.64 11.22 -16.65
N PRO A 226 -42.15 11.89 -15.58
CA PRO A 226 -42.28 13.33 -15.48
C PRO A 226 -41.56 13.98 -16.67
N ARG A 227 -42.28 14.78 -17.45
CA ARG A 227 -41.67 15.59 -18.50
C ARG A 227 -40.63 16.53 -17.87
N PRO A 228 -39.42 16.66 -18.44
CA PRO A 228 -38.48 17.67 -17.99
C PRO A 228 -39.13 19.04 -18.21
N GLN A 229 -39.25 19.82 -17.13
CA GLN A 229 -39.60 21.25 -17.20
C GLN A 229 -38.43 22.07 -17.72
#